data_AF-A0A4Q3YUX8-F1
#
_entry.id   AF-A0A4Q3YUX8-F1
#
_cell.length_a   1.000
_cell.length_b   1.000
_cell.length_c   1.000
_cell.angle_alpha   90.00
_cell.angle_beta   90.00
_cell.angle_gamma   90.00
#
_symmetry.space_group_name_H-M   'P 1'
#
loop_
_entity.id
_entity.type
_entity.pdbx_description
1 polymer ?
#
loop_
_entity_poly.entity_id
_entity_poly.type
_entity_poly.pdbx_seq_one_letter_code
_entity_poly.pdbx_strand_id
1 'polypeptide(L)'
;MTAATLILTPTLVHAQEGSVSDTFSGDELIETGGNFFGGVAQGLASLVERAVSQFGLPNAYILGEEGSGAIFAGARYGEGTMYTRNQGEHPLYWQGPTLGFDFGGDGSKVMMLVYNLNSVSDVFGRYPGVDGSAYGIGGLGMTVLKYGDVVMVPIRSGVGARLGVNVGYLKFTQEPTWNPF
;
A
#
# COMPACT_ATOMS: atom_id res chain seq x y z
N MET A 1 -51.82 4.26 -39.00
CA MET A 1 -51.26 4.79 -37.74
C MET A 1 -49.86 4.20 -37.61
N THR A 2 -48.82 5.02 -37.81
CA THR A 2 -47.43 4.55 -37.90
C THR A 2 -46.79 4.71 -36.52
N ALA A 3 -46.40 3.60 -35.90
CA ALA A 3 -45.75 3.61 -34.58
C ALA A 3 -44.26 3.98 -34.76
N ALA A 4 -43.84 5.08 -34.12
CA ALA A 4 -42.44 5.48 -34.04
C ALA A 4 -41.80 4.82 -32.80
N THR A 5 -40.84 3.93 -33.03
CA THR A 5 -40.07 3.28 -31.96
C THR A 5 -38.94 4.21 -31.51
N LEU A 6 -39.01 4.66 -30.26
CA LEU A 6 -37.98 5.47 -29.60
C LEU A 6 -36.89 4.54 -29.05
N ILE A 7 -35.67 4.61 -29.60
CA ILE A 7 -34.51 3.87 -29.07
C ILE A 7 -33.85 4.75 -28.01
N LEU A 8 -34.00 4.36 -26.73
CA LEU A 8 -33.24 4.94 -25.63
C LEU A 8 -31.84 4.30 -25.61
N THR A 9 -30.82 5.03 -26.04
CA THR A 9 -29.43 4.61 -25.82
C THR A 9 -29.02 4.92 -24.38
N PRO A 10 -28.62 3.94 -23.56
CA PRO A 10 -28.09 4.22 -22.24
C PRO A 10 -26.75 4.94 -22.39
N THR A 11 -26.67 6.18 -21.89
CA THR A 11 -25.41 6.88 -21.73
C THR A 11 -24.64 6.23 -20.58
N LEU A 12 -23.58 5.50 -20.89
CA LEU A 12 -22.61 5.05 -19.88
C LEU A 12 -21.93 6.29 -19.31
N VAL A 13 -22.32 6.67 -18.10
CA VAL A 13 -21.60 7.67 -17.31
C VAL A 13 -20.28 7.01 -16.90
N HIS A 14 -19.19 7.33 -17.59
CA HIS A 14 -17.86 7.06 -17.06
C HIS A 14 -17.71 7.93 -15.81
N ALA A 15 -17.66 7.29 -14.64
CA ALA A 15 -17.22 7.96 -13.43
C ALA A 15 -15.81 8.48 -13.71
N GLN A 16 -15.66 9.80 -13.78
CA GLN A 16 -14.36 10.41 -13.99
C GLN A 16 -13.55 10.20 -12.71
N GLU A 17 -12.65 9.22 -12.72
CA GLU A 17 -11.66 9.05 -11.65
C GLU A 17 -10.89 10.37 -11.52
N GLY A 18 -11.04 11.04 -10.38
CA GLY A 18 -10.39 12.31 -10.13
C GLY A 18 -8.89 12.12 -9.87
N SER A 19 -8.11 13.14 -10.19
CA SER A 19 -6.66 13.13 -10.00
C SER A 19 -6.29 13.13 -8.52
N VAL A 20 -5.36 12.26 -8.11
CA VAL A 20 -4.81 12.24 -6.74
C VAL A 20 -3.57 13.15 -6.70
N SER A 21 -3.73 14.45 -6.47
CA SER A 21 -2.61 15.41 -6.55
C SER A 21 -2.18 16.01 -5.21
N ASP A 22 -3.08 16.05 -4.23
CA ASP A 22 -2.80 16.62 -2.91
C ASP A 22 -1.95 15.67 -2.06
N THR A 23 -0.94 16.22 -1.37
CA THR A 23 0.05 15.45 -0.62
C THR A 23 -0.14 15.49 0.89
N PHE A 24 0.41 14.48 1.57
CA PHE A 24 0.49 14.37 3.04
C PHE A 24 1.84 14.86 3.54
N SER A 25 1.85 15.59 4.66
CA SER A 25 3.12 16.07 5.26
C SER A 25 3.82 14.97 6.05
N GLY A 26 5.13 15.12 6.29
CA GLY A 26 5.89 14.19 7.14
C GLY A 26 5.29 14.06 8.54
N ASP A 27 4.96 15.18 9.18
CA ASP A 27 4.40 15.21 10.54
C ASP A 27 3.06 14.47 10.63
N GLU A 28 2.18 14.64 9.65
CA GLU A 28 0.88 13.97 9.59
C GLU A 28 1.04 12.44 9.43
N LEU A 29 2.02 12.01 8.64
CA LEU A 29 2.32 10.58 8.46
C LEU A 29 2.93 9.97 9.72
N ILE A 30 3.75 10.74 10.45
CA ILE A 30 4.33 10.32 11.74
C ILE A 30 3.22 10.18 12.78
N GLU A 31 2.30 11.14 12.86
CA GLU A 31 1.18 11.08 13.79
C GLU A 31 0.24 9.91 13.47
N THR A 32 -0.20 9.81 12.22
CA THR A 32 -1.07 8.73 11.71
C THR A 32 -0.43 7.37 11.95
N GLY A 33 0.82 7.18 11.55
CA GLY A 33 1.53 5.93 11.73
C GLY A 33 1.82 5.61 13.19
N GLY A 34 2.12 6.62 14.01
CA GLY A 34 2.36 6.45 15.44
C GLY A 34 1.12 5.90 16.16
N ASN A 35 -0.06 6.45 15.84
CA ASN A 35 -1.35 5.95 16.32
C ASN A 35 -1.60 4.52 15.81
N PHE A 36 -1.37 4.29 14.51
CA PHE A 36 -1.58 2.99 13.89
C PHE A 36 -0.71 1.87 14.47
N PHE A 37 0.57 2.14 14.72
CA PHE A 37 1.51 1.18 15.30
C PHE A 37 1.45 1.07 16.84
N GLY A 38 0.56 1.82 17.51
CA GLY A 38 0.39 1.72 18.96
C GLY A 38 1.50 2.40 19.78
N GLY A 39 2.03 3.53 19.30
CA GLY A 39 2.93 4.40 20.08
C GLY A 39 4.43 4.27 19.77
N VAL A 40 4.83 3.60 18.68
CA VAL A 40 6.24 3.49 18.26
C VAL A 40 6.68 4.74 17.47
N ALA A 41 6.82 5.87 18.16
CA ALA A 41 7.00 7.17 17.50
C ALA A 41 8.43 7.44 16.99
N GLN A 42 9.48 7.06 17.76
CA GLN A 42 10.83 7.54 17.45
C GLN A 42 11.45 6.88 16.21
N GLY A 43 11.27 5.57 16.03
CA GLY A 43 11.75 4.89 14.82
C GLY A 43 10.98 5.29 13.58
N LEU A 44 9.67 5.59 13.72
CA LEU A 44 8.80 5.92 12.61
C LEU A 44 9.19 7.26 11.99
N ALA A 45 9.45 8.28 12.82
CA ALA A 45 9.89 9.60 12.35
C ALA A 45 11.09 9.48 11.41
N SER A 46 12.13 8.75 11.80
CA SER A 46 13.31 8.56 10.95
C SER A 46 13.03 7.84 9.63
N LEU A 47 12.07 6.89 9.60
CA LEU A 47 11.69 6.21 8.36
C LEU A 47 10.88 7.11 7.45
N VAL A 48 9.93 7.88 8.00
CA VAL A 48 9.11 8.84 7.24
C VAL A 48 9.98 9.96 6.70
N GLU A 49 10.84 10.57 7.53
CA GLU A 49 11.79 11.61 7.11
C GLU A 49 12.70 11.12 5.99
N ARG A 50 13.22 9.90 6.12
CA ARG A 50 14.04 9.27 5.07
C ARG A 50 13.24 9.11 3.77
N ALA A 51 12.04 8.53 3.84
CA ALA A 51 11.20 8.34 2.66
C ALA A 51 10.85 9.69 1.99
N VAL A 52 10.49 10.69 2.79
CA VAL A 52 10.18 12.03 2.32
C VAL A 52 11.40 12.72 1.69
N SER A 53 12.57 12.57 2.30
CA SER A 53 13.81 13.13 1.74
C SER A 53 14.17 12.51 0.38
N GLN A 54 13.79 11.25 0.16
CA GLN A 54 14.15 10.49 -1.04
C GLN A 54 13.12 10.63 -2.17
N PHE A 55 11.83 10.74 -1.83
CA PHE A 55 10.73 10.66 -2.80
C PHE A 55 9.81 11.89 -2.81
N GLY A 56 10.03 12.86 -1.92
CA GLY A 56 9.13 14.01 -1.76
C GLY A 56 7.97 13.71 -0.82
N LEU A 57 6.82 14.37 -1.00
CA LEU A 57 5.64 14.11 -0.19
C LEU A 57 4.72 13.09 -0.89
N PRO A 58 4.21 12.07 -0.18
CA PRO A 58 3.28 11.11 -0.77
C PRO A 58 1.91 11.74 -0.99
N ASN A 59 1.20 11.30 -2.02
CA ASN A 59 -0.17 11.72 -2.34
C ASN A 59 -1.24 10.69 -1.93
N ALA A 60 -0.82 9.55 -1.37
CA ALA A 60 -1.67 8.60 -0.66
C ALA A 60 -0.88 7.83 0.41
N TYR A 61 -1.59 7.23 1.37
CA TYR A 61 -1.00 6.24 2.26
C TYR A 61 -1.96 5.07 2.47
N ILE A 62 -1.43 3.90 2.81
CA ILE A 62 -2.20 2.68 3.08
C ILE A 62 -1.95 2.25 4.51
N LEU A 63 -3.01 1.93 5.26
CA LEU A 63 -2.92 1.28 6.56
C LEU A 63 -3.55 -0.10 6.46
N GLY A 64 -2.87 -1.13 6.95
CA GLY A 64 -3.44 -2.45 6.98
C GLY A 64 -2.59 -3.50 7.67
N GLU A 65 -3.02 -4.74 7.57
CA GLU A 65 -2.43 -5.86 8.29
C GLU A 65 -2.04 -6.96 7.32
N GLU A 66 -0.91 -7.60 7.60
CA GLU A 66 -0.42 -8.74 6.84
C GLU A 66 -0.50 -9.98 7.71
N GLY A 67 -1.19 -10.99 7.19
CA GLY A 67 -1.21 -12.34 7.74
C GLY A 67 -0.25 -13.23 6.96
N SER A 68 0.66 -13.88 7.68
CA SER A 68 1.47 -14.97 7.14
C SER A 68 1.06 -16.25 7.89
N GLY A 69 -0.14 -16.74 7.60
CA GLY A 69 -0.50 -18.09 8.03
C GLY A 69 0.43 -19.08 7.33
N ALA A 70 1.02 -20.02 8.07
CA ALA A 70 1.83 -21.14 7.55
C ALA A 70 1.06 -22.11 6.61
N ILE A 71 -0.08 -21.67 6.07
CA ILE A 71 -1.02 -22.45 5.29
C ILE A 71 -0.58 -22.52 3.82
N PHE A 72 0.25 -21.59 3.32
CA PHE A 72 0.63 -21.56 1.89
C PHE A 72 2.10 -21.17 1.63
N ALA A 73 2.94 -22.19 1.37
CA ALA A 73 4.08 -22.20 0.43
C ALA A 73 4.82 -20.86 0.14
N GLY A 74 5.28 -20.12 1.16
CA GLY A 74 6.10 -18.94 0.94
C GLY A 74 5.36 -17.75 0.31
N ALA A 75 4.08 -17.55 0.62
CA ALA A 75 3.32 -16.36 0.25
C ALA A 75 2.81 -15.57 1.47
N ARG A 76 2.77 -14.24 1.36
CA ARG A 76 2.14 -13.31 2.31
C ARG A 76 0.85 -12.74 1.71
N TYR A 77 -0.12 -12.47 2.58
CA TYR A 77 -1.40 -11.85 2.22
C TYR A 77 -1.65 -10.68 3.15
N GLY A 78 -2.15 -9.57 2.61
CA GLY A 78 -2.56 -8.45 3.43
C GLY A 78 -3.79 -7.77 2.87
N GLU A 79 -4.42 -7.02 3.76
CA GLU A 79 -5.61 -6.22 3.49
C GLU A 79 -5.49 -4.88 4.21
N GLY A 80 -6.09 -3.84 3.64
CA GLY A 80 -6.05 -2.51 4.21
C GLY A 80 -6.87 -1.50 3.44
N THR A 81 -6.70 -0.24 3.82
CA THR A 81 -7.38 0.89 3.21
C THR A 81 -6.35 1.92 2.76
N MET A 82 -6.46 2.35 1.50
CA MET A 82 -5.76 3.50 0.97
C MET A 82 -6.53 4.77 1.27
N TYR A 83 -5.84 5.76 1.80
CA TYR A 83 -6.33 7.08 2.11
C TYR A 83 -5.74 8.08 1.11
N THR A 84 -6.61 8.86 0.49
CA THR A 84 -6.24 9.97 -0.38
C THR A 84 -6.83 11.26 0.18
N ARG A 85 -6.22 12.40 -0.14
CA ARG A 85 -6.70 13.71 0.32
C ARG A 85 -8.04 14.11 -0.30
N ASN A 86 -8.26 13.74 -1.57
CA ASN A 86 -9.36 14.27 -2.38
C ASN A 86 -10.19 13.21 -3.12
N GLN A 87 -9.81 11.93 -3.08
CA GLN A 87 -10.55 10.83 -3.72
C GLN A 87 -11.20 9.87 -2.72
N GLY A 88 -11.01 10.09 -1.41
CA GLY A 88 -11.60 9.30 -0.34
C GLY A 88 -10.76 8.09 0.05
N GLU A 89 -11.45 7.09 0.61
CA GLU A 89 -10.89 5.85 1.14
C GLU A 89 -11.20 4.67 0.22
N HIS A 90 -10.22 3.81 0.00
CA HIS A 90 -10.33 2.67 -0.91
C HIS A 90 -9.80 1.40 -0.25
N PRO A 91 -10.66 0.41 0.05
CA PRO A 91 -10.21 -0.91 0.47
C PRO A 91 -9.40 -1.57 -0.65
N LEU A 92 -8.35 -2.28 -0.26
CA LEU A 92 -7.50 -3.02 -1.18
C LEU A 92 -6.82 -4.21 -0.49
N TYR A 93 -6.31 -5.11 -1.32
CA TYR A 93 -5.65 -6.34 -0.89
C TYR A 93 -4.30 -6.44 -1.56
N TRP A 94 -3.37 -7.16 -0.93
CA TRP A 94 -2.11 -7.47 -1.58
C TRP A 94 -1.58 -8.86 -1.24
N GLN A 95 -0.76 -9.37 -2.15
CA GLN A 95 -0.11 -10.66 -2.05
C GLN A 95 1.34 -10.57 -2.51
N GLY A 96 2.24 -11.39 -1.98
CA GLY A 96 3.60 -11.46 -2.48
C GLY A 96 4.38 -12.65 -1.95
N PRO A 97 5.54 -12.97 -2.53
CA PRO A 97 6.43 -13.99 -1.97
C PRO A 97 6.92 -13.57 -0.58
N THR A 98 7.06 -14.55 0.31
CA THR A 98 7.77 -14.41 1.58
C THR A 98 8.86 -15.46 1.69
N LEU A 99 10.02 -15.06 2.19
CA LEU A 99 11.13 -15.95 2.54
C LEU A 99 11.04 -16.45 3.99
N GLY A 100 10.04 -15.99 4.74
CA GLY A 100 9.88 -16.27 6.16
C GLY A 100 8.58 -16.98 6.46
N PHE A 101 8.61 -17.80 7.51
CA PHE A 101 7.41 -18.14 8.26
C PHE A 101 7.19 -17.01 9.27
N ASP A 102 6.34 -16.02 8.98
CA ASP A 102 5.93 -15.09 10.04
C ASP A 102 4.94 -15.86 10.95
N PHE A 103 5.49 -16.60 11.92
CA PHE A 103 4.71 -17.22 12.98
C PHE A 103 4.32 -16.15 13.99
N GLY A 104 3.08 -15.67 13.88
CA GLY A 104 2.43 -14.80 14.86
C GLY A 104 0.93 -14.82 14.60
N GLY A 105 0.14 -15.24 15.59
CA GLY A 105 -1.33 -15.29 15.46
C GLY A 105 -1.99 -13.91 15.33
N ASP A 106 -1.26 -12.86 15.71
CA ASP A 106 -1.63 -11.46 15.52
C ASP A 106 -0.88 -10.94 14.30
N GLY A 107 -1.60 -10.60 13.22
CA GLY A 107 -1.02 -10.11 11.97
C GLY A 107 -0.07 -8.91 12.16
N SER A 108 0.87 -8.73 11.23
CA SER A 108 1.81 -7.61 11.31
C SER A 108 1.22 -6.35 10.67
N LYS A 109 1.19 -5.24 11.41
CA LYS A 109 0.77 -3.94 10.89
C LYS A 109 1.75 -3.43 9.84
N VAL A 110 1.22 -2.83 8.78
CA VAL A 110 1.98 -2.16 7.73
C VAL A 110 1.35 -0.82 7.36
N MET A 111 2.19 0.21 7.27
CA MET A 111 1.84 1.51 6.70
C MET A 111 2.61 1.67 5.40
N MET A 112 1.95 1.96 4.29
CA MET A 112 2.62 2.17 3.00
C MET A 112 2.46 3.61 2.56
N LEU A 113 3.57 4.32 2.32
CA LEU A 113 3.54 5.65 1.71
C LEU A 113 3.50 5.49 0.19
N VAL A 114 2.59 6.17 -0.49
CA VAL A 114 2.38 6.05 -1.93
C VAL A 114 2.61 7.40 -2.60
N TYR A 115 3.46 7.40 -3.62
CA TYR A 115 3.91 8.59 -4.33
C TYR A 115 3.57 8.48 -5.81
N ASN A 116 3.33 9.63 -6.44
CA ASN A 116 3.07 9.76 -7.88
C ASN A 116 1.86 8.96 -8.36
N LEU A 117 0.87 8.76 -7.48
CA LEU A 117 -0.40 8.13 -7.84
C LEU A 117 -1.23 9.12 -8.68
N ASN A 118 -1.54 8.86 -9.95
CA ASN A 118 -2.31 9.83 -10.75
C ASN A 118 -3.82 9.62 -10.56
N SER A 119 -4.26 8.37 -10.55
CA SER A 119 -5.64 7.96 -10.23
C SER A 119 -5.64 6.89 -9.13
N VAL A 120 -6.79 6.68 -8.51
CA VAL A 120 -6.98 5.60 -7.52
C VAL A 120 -6.61 4.23 -8.11
N SER A 121 -6.97 4.00 -9.38
CA SER A 121 -6.73 2.73 -10.07
C SER A 121 -5.24 2.40 -10.28
N ASP A 122 -4.37 3.41 -10.30
CA ASP A 122 -2.92 3.21 -10.47
C ASP A 122 -2.28 2.40 -9.33
N VAL A 123 -2.93 2.31 -8.16
CA VAL A 123 -2.41 1.54 -7.02
C VAL A 123 -2.43 0.03 -7.30
N PHE A 124 -3.31 -0.43 -8.21
CA PHE A 124 -3.46 -1.84 -8.53
C PHE A 124 -2.41 -2.29 -9.54
N GLY A 125 -1.87 -3.49 -9.34
CA GLY A 125 -0.80 -4.01 -10.20
C GLY A 125 0.29 -4.71 -9.42
N ARG A 126 1.45 -4.91 -10.04
CA ARG A 126 2.58 -5.62 -9.46
C ARG A 126 3.76 -4.69 -9.28
N TYR A 127 4.18 -4.54 -8.04
CA TYR A 127 5.22 -3.63 -7.61
C TYR A 127 6.45 -4.44 -7.19
N PRO A 128 7.44 -4.64 -8.10
CA PRO A 128 8.71 -5.26 -7.74
C PRO A 128 9.45 -4.43 -6.68
N GLY A 129 10.17 -5.14 -5.81
CA GLY A 129 11.06 -4.54 -4.85
C GLY A 129 12.29 -3.90 -5.51
N VAL A 130 12.77 -2.82 -4.90
CA VAL A 130 14.01 -2.16 -5.29
C VAL A 130 15.15 -2.74 -4.45
N ASP A 131 16.16 -3.30 -5.11
CA ASP A 131 17.33 -3.89 -4.45
C ASP A 131 18.05 -2.88 -3.55
N GLY A 132 18.46 -3.33 -2.35
CA GLY A 132 19.20 -2.51 -1.40
C GLY A 132 18.40 -1.37 -0.76
N SER A 133 17.08 -1.31 -0.95
CA SER A 133 16.22 -0.25 -0.39
C SER A 133 15.82 -0.48 1.07
N ALA A 134 16.06 -1.68 1.60
CA ALA A 134 15.70 -2.03 2.96
C ALA A 134 16.46 -1.18 3.99
N TYR A 135 15.74 -0.62 4.95
CA TYR A 135 16.32 0.15 6.04
C TYR A 135 15.48 -0.04 7.30
N GLY A 136 16.11 -0.20 8.47
CA GLY A 136 15.39 -0.49 9.71
C GLY A 136 15.96 0.24 10.92
N ILE A 137 15.08 0.67 11.81
CA ILE A 137 15.42 1.39 13.04
C ILE A 137 14.32 1.19 14.09
N GLY A 138 14.71 0.99 15.35
CA GLY A 138 13.77 0.98 16.47
C GLY A 138 12.66 -0.08 16.38
N GLY A 139 12.91 -1.23 15.73
CA GLY A 139 11.91 -2.29 15.54
C GLY A 139 10.91 -2.04 14.41
N LEU A 140 11.12 -1.00 13.61
CA LEU A 140 10.44 -0.73 12.35
C LEU A 140 11.39 -0.96 11.17
N GLY A 141 10.85 -1.34 10.03
CA GLY A 141 11.62 -1.53 8.79
C GLY A 141 10.85 -1.03 7.59
N MET A 142 11.55 -0.36 6.66
CA MET A 142 11.03 0.09 5.38
C MET A 142 11.69 -0.66 4.22
N THR A 143 10.97 -0.79 3.11
CA THR A 143 11.49 -1.17 1.79
C THR A 143 10.92 -0.23 0.73
N VAL A 144 11.34 -0.35 -0.52
CA VAL A 144 10.79 0.43 -1.65
C VAL A 144 10.34 -0.53 -2.74
N LEU A 145 9.13 -0.30 -3.25
CA LEU A 145 8.56 -0.99 -4.41
C LEU A 145 8.23 0.05 -5.50
N LYS A 146 8.36 -0.33 -6.77
CA LYS A 146 8.09 0.59 -7.89
C LYS A 146 7.40 -0.09 -9.07
N TYR A 147 6.42 0.58 -9.65
CA TYR A 147 5.80 0.20 -10.92
C TYR A 147 5.44 1.44 -11.73
N GLY A 148 5.98 1.55 -12.94
CA GLY A 148 5.91 2.81 -13.69
C GLY A 148 6.51 3.96 -12.87
N ASP A 149 5.76 5.06 -12.74
CA ASP A 149 6.15 6.22 -11.95
C ASP A 149 5.74 6.13 -10.47
N VAL A 150 4.86 5.18 -10.12
CA VAL A 150 4.35 5.00 -8.76
C VAL A 150 5.43 4.38 -7.89
N VAL A 151 5.70 5.04 -6.77
CA VAL A 151 6.60 4.53 -5.73
C VAL A 151 5.77 4.20 -4.51
N MET A 152 6.04 3.02 -3.94
CA MET A 152 5.41 2.60 -2.70
C MET A 152 6.48 2.25 -1.67
N VAL A 153 6.31 2.74 -0.46
CA VAL A 153 7.26 2.57 0.64
C VAL A 153 6.55 1.90 1.81
N PRO A 154 6.56 0.56 1.89
CA PRO A 154 5.99 -0.17 3.01
C PRO A 154 6.88 -0.07 4.25
N ILE A 155 6.29 0.36 5.37
CA ILE A 155 6.87 0.45 6.72
C ILE A 155 6.17 -0.59 7.60
N ARG A 156 6.93 -1.51 8.20
CA ARG A 156 6.42 -2.63 9.00
C ARG A 156 6.96 -2.60 10.42
N SER A 157 6.18 -3.09 11.39
CA SER A 157 6.61 -3.29 12.78
C SER A 157 6.95 -4.74 13.11
N GLY A 158 7.73 -4.92 14.19
CA GLY A 158 7.94 -6.22 14.82
C GLY A 158 8.93 -7.14 14.08
N VAL A 159 8.57 -8.43 13.95
CA VAL A 159 9.40 -9.45 13.27
C VAL A 159 9.53 -9.15 11.77
N GLY A 160 8.51 -8.53 11.16
CA GLY A 160 8.52 -8.11 9.75
C GLY A 160 9.61 -7.06 9.42
N ALA A 161 10.03 -6.27 10.41
CA ALA A 161 11.16 -5.34 10.26
C ALA A 161 12.52 -6.05 10.17
N ARG A 162 12.62 -7.29 10.67
CA ARG A 162 13.87 -8.07 10.81
C ARG A 162 14.08 -9.07 9.67
N LEU A 163 12.98 -9.56 9.09
CA LEU A 163 12.99 -10.52 7.98
C LEU A 163 12.91 -9.84 6.60
N GLY A 164 12.60 -8.54 6.57
CA GLY A 164 12.16 -7.80 5.38
C GLY A 164 13.26 -7.18 4.53
N VAL A 165 14.30 -7.93 4.15
CA VAL A 165 15.33 -7.42 3.22
C VAL A 165 15.09 -7.85 1.76
N ASN A 166 14.23 -8.85 1.51
CA ASN A 166 13.95 -9.32 0.15
C ASN A 166 12.45 -9.56 -0.05
N VAL A 167 11.73 -8.48 -0.37
CA VAL A 167 10.37 -8.60 -0.94
C VAL A 167 10.54 -8.56 -2.44
N GLY A 168 10.34 -9.69 -3.13
CA GLY A 168 10.51 -9.73 -4.58
C GLY A 168 9.51 -8.80 -5.29
N TYR A 169 8.23 -8.89 -4.91
CA TYR A 169 7.18 -7.97 -5.36
C TYR A 169 5.98 -8.00 -4.41
N LEU A 170 5.09 -7.02 -4.52
CA LEU A 170 3.71 -7.11 -4.04
C LEU A 170 2.75 -6.92 -5.21
N LYS A 171 1.71 -7.74 -5.28
CA LYS A 171 0.57 -7.60 -6.19
C LYS A 171 -0.59 -6.98 -5.42
N PHE A 172 -1.11 -5.85 -5.88
CA PHE A 172 -2.23 -5.13 -5.32
C PHE A 172 -3.50 -5.36 -6.14
N THR A 173 -4.61 -5.65 -5.46
CA THR A 173 -5.90 -5.98 -6.07
C THR A 173 -7.05 -5.29 -5.36
N GLN A 174 -8.12 -5.01 -6.11
CA GLN A 174 -9.36 -4.45 -5.56
C GLN A 174 -10.16 -5.50 -4.78
N GLU A 175 -10.11 -6.76 -5.22
CA GLU A 175 -10.78 -7.89 -4.57
C GLU A 175 -9.74 -8.84 -3.93
N PRO A 176 -10.10 -9.53 -2.83
CA PRO A 176 -9.20 -10.49 -2.21
C PRO A 176 -8.96 -11.67 -3.17
N THR A 177 -7.70 -12.07 -3.34
CA THR A 177 -7.35 -13.22 -4.17
C THR A 177 -6.25 -14.05 -3.55
N TRP A 178 -6.37 -15.37 -3.72
CA TRP A 178 -5.34 -16.33 -3.35
C TRP A 178 -4.25 -16.44 -4.41
N ASN A 179 -4.45 -15.89 -5.62
CA ASN A 179 -3.47 -15.99 -6.69
C ASN A 179 -2.50 -14.79 -6.65
N PRO A 180 -1.22 -15.00 -6.29
CA PRO A 180 -0.22 -13.93 -6.26
C PRO A 180 0.34 -13.59 -7.66
N PHE A 181 -0.12 -14.26 -8.72
CA PHE A 181 0.31 -14.08 -10.12
C PHE A 181 -0.80 -13.57 -11.05
#